data_AF-A0A7V1ICQ4-F1
#
_entry.id   AF-A0A7V1ICQ4-F1
#
_cell.length_a   1.000
_cell.length_b   1.000
_cell.length_c   1.000
_cell.angle_alpha   90.00
_cell.angle_beta   90.00
_cell.angle_gamma   90.00
#
_symmetry.space_group_name_H-M   'P 1'
#
loop_
_entity.id
_entity.type
_entity.pdbx_description
1 polymer ?
#
loop_
_entity_poly.entity_id
_entity_poly.type
_entity_poly.pdbx_seq_one_letter_code
_entity_poly.pdbx_strand_id
1 'polypeptide(L)'
;MRGKVLVLGADTRSFLTVVRSLGRAGLEVHAGWCPPGSPELRSRYISRVLDLPPYRRGEDAWREALAARMDREGYDLVIPTNDLSLLPLQKHRDALEPHGRLYLLDGEAFRIANDKHAAGELARKLGIPLPEEMPVGSVEEAERAL
;
A
#
# COMPACT_ATOMS: atom_id res chain seq x y z
N MET A 1 -0.96 -25.09 10.28
CA MET A 1 -1.12 -24.65 8.88
C MET A 1 -0.05 -23.61 8.59
N ARG A 2 0.45 -23.55 7.35
CA ARG A 2 1.40 -22.55 6.89
C ARG A 2 0.60 -21.31 6.48
N GLY A 3 0.86 -20.14 7.05
CA GLY A 3 0.10 -18.93 6.74
C GLY A 3 0.33 -18.47 5.28
N LYS A 4 -0.67 -17.79 4.70
CA LYS A 4 -0.69 -17.33 3.31
C LYS A 4 -0.96 -15.83 3.23
N VAL A 5 -0.14 -15.12 2.48
CA VAL A 5 -0.17 -13.66 2.38
C VAL A 5 -0.16 -13.21 0.92
N LEU A 6 -0.80 -12.08 0.64
CA LEU A 6 -0.72 -11.38 -0.64
C LEU A 6 0.09 -10.12 -0.48
N VAL A 7 1.13 -9.95 -1.28
CA VAL A 7 1.93 -8.72 -1.34
C VAL A 7 1.62 -8.00 -2.65
N LEU A 8 1.21 -6.74 -2.54
CA LEU A 8 0.82 -5.90 -3.67
C LEU A 8 1.86 -4.81 -3.91
N GLY A 9 2.17 -4.56 -5.18
CA GLY A 9 3.07 -3.51 -5.63
C GLY A 9 4.28 -4.04 -6.38
N ALA A 10 5.26 -3.17 -6.58
CA ALA A 10 6.46 -3.45 -7.34
C ALA A 10 7.56 -2.50 -6.92
N ASP A 11 8.67 -3.06 -6.43
CA ASP A 11 10.00 -2.45 -6.35
C ASP A 11 10.98 -3.44 -5.69
N THR A 12 12.27 -3.10 -5.69
CA THR A 12 13.32 -3.89 -5.05
C THR A 12 13.54 -3.54 -3.58
N ARG A 13 12.99 -2.41 -3.08
CA ARG A 13 13.31 -1.83 -1.76
C ARG A 13 12.33 -2.32 -0.69
N SER A 14 11.05 -2.09 -0.90
CA SER A 14 9.94 -2.47 -0.04
C SER A 14 9.42 -3.84 -0.43
N PHE A 15 8.95 -4.01 -1.67
CA PHE A 15 8.22 -5.21 -2.10
C PHE A 15 9.07 -6.48 -1.95
N LEU A 16 10.25 -6.51 -2.56
CA LEU A 16 11.10 -7.70 -2.53
C LEU A 16 11.62 -8.03 -1.12
N THR A 17 11.84 -7.01 -0.28
CA THR A 17 12.24 -7.18 1.12
C THR A 17 11.13 -7.84 1.93
N VAL A 18 9.88 -7.36 1.79
CA VAL A 18 8.70 -7.95 2.43
C VAL A 18 8.51 -9.40 1.98
N VAL A 19 8.51 -9.66 0.67
CA VAL A 19 8.41 -11.01 0.10
C VAL A 19 9.46 -11.97 0.67
N ARG A 20 10.73 -11.55 0.71
CA ARG A 20 11.83 -12.39 1.22
C ARG A 20 11.73 -12.63 2.71
N SER A 21 11.33 -11.62 3.49
CA SER A 21 11.14 -11.75 4.94
C SER A 21 10.04 -12.78 5.26
N LEU A 22 8.86 -12.61 4.65
CA LEU A 22 7.71 -13.50 4.86
C LEU A 22 7.99 -14.92 4.38
N GLY A 23 8.60 -15.07 3.20
CA GLY A 23 8.97 -16.39 2.68
C GLY A 23 10.03 -17.11 3.52
N ARG A 24 11.01 -16.38 4.10
CA ARG A 24 12.00 -16.94 5.06
C ARG A 24 11.34 -17.37 6.37
N ALA A 25 10.33 -16.64 6.83
CA ALA A 25 9.50 -17.02 7.96
C ALA A 25 8.59 -18.23 7.66
N GLY A 26 8.63 -18.75 6.44
CA GLY A 26 7.88 -19.92 6.05
C GLY A 26 6.43 -19.59 5.72
N LEU A 27 6.07 -18.38 5.29
CA LEU A 27 4.74 -18.09 4.76
C LEU A 27 4.66 -18.44 3.26
N GLU A 28 3.47 -18.78 2.77
CA GLU A 28 3.17 -18.85 1.34
C GLU A 28 2.88 -17.44 0.83
N VAL A 29 3.70 -16.95 -0.09
CA VAL A 29 3.62 -15.56 -0.57
C VAL A 29 3.10 -15.53 -1.99
N HIS A 30 1.97 -14.86 -2.17
CA HIS A 30 1.46 -14.49 -3.49
C HIS A 30 1.80 -13.03 -3.78
N ALA A 31 2.07 -12.75 -5.05
CA ALA A 31 2.38 -11.41 -5.56
C ALA A 31 1.27 -10.92 -6.50
N GLY A 32 0.95 -9.64 -6.46
CA GLY A 32 0.02 -9.01 -7.39
C GLY A 32 0.40 -7.54 -7.64
N TRP A 33 -0.18 -6.94 -8.69
CA TRP A 33 0.10 -5.55 -9.09
C TRP A 33 1.59 -5.25 -9.31
N CYS A 34 2.30 -6.24 -9.85
CA CYS A 34 3.67 -6.10 -10.27
C CYS A 34 3.74 -6.11 -11.81
N PRO A 35 4.45 -5.18 -12.46
CA PRO A 35 4.57 -5.16 -13.92
C PRO A 35 5.07 -6.50 -14.46
N PRO A 36 4.54 -6.97 -15.61
CA PRO A 36 5.06 -8.16 -16.26
C PRO A 36 6.55 -8.01 -16.58
N GLY A 37 7.34 -9.05 -16.28
CA GLY A 37 8.78 -9.05 -16.55
C GLY A 37 9.65 -8.39 -15.50
N SER A 38 9.07 -7.82 -14.43
CA SER A 38 9.86 -7.26 -13.34
C SER A 38 10.76 -8.30 -12.64
N PRO A 39 12.03 -7.96 -12.33
CA PRO A 39 12.99 -8.91 -11.77
C PRO A 39 12.59 -9.43 -10.37
N GLU A 40 11.87 -8.64 -9.57
CA GLU A 40 11.37 -9.06 -8.26
C GLU A 40 10.45 -10.29 -8.31
N LEU A 41 9.76 -10.52 -9.43
CA LEU A 41 8.89 -11.69 -9.65
C LEU A 41 9.68 -13.01 -9.77
N ARG A 42 11.00 -12.95 -9.95
CA ARG A 42 11.89 -14.13 -9.99
C ARG A 42 12.31 -14.61 -8.59
N SER A 43 11.84 -13.96 -7.53
CA SER A 43 12.16 -14.37 -6.17
C SER A 43 11.65 -15.79 -5.89
N ARG A 44 12.55 -16.69 -5.47
CA ARG A 44 12.20 -18.06 -5.02
C ARG A 44 11.21 -18.14 -3.86
N TYR A 45 10.93 -17.01 -3.21
CA TYR A 45 9.99 -16.90 -2.11
C TYR A 45 8.57 -16.57 -2.55
N ILE A 46 8.35 -16.27 -3.84
CA ILE A 46 7.01 -16.08 -4.41
C ILE A 46 6.48 -17.44 -4.87
N SER A 47 5.36 -17.87 -4.30
CA SER A 47 4.69 -19.13 -4.67
C SER A 47 3.77 -18.96 -5.89
N ARG A 48 3.20 -17.77 -6.07
CA ARG A 48 2.30 -17.47 -7.19
C ARG A 48 2.31 -15.98 -7.52
N VAL A 49 2.28 -15.66 -8.81
CA VAL A 49 2.01 -14.30 -9.31
C VAL A 49 0.58 -14.27 -9.81
N LEU A 50 -0.19 -13.29 -9.36
CA LEU A 50 -1.57 -13.09 -9.74
C LEU A 50 -1.67 -12.06 -10.86
N ASP A 51 -2.45 -12.40 -11.87
CA ASP A 51 -2.94 -11.43 -12.84
C ASP A 51 -4.15 -10.72 -12.23
N LEU A 52 -3.92 -9.51 -11.70
CA LEU A 52 -4.94 -8.64 -11.13
C LEU A 52 -4.98 -7.36 -11.96
N PRO A 53 -6.17 -6.88 -12.37
CA PRO A 53 -6.30 -5.58 -13.00
C PRO A 53 -5.67 -4.51 -12.11
N PRO A 54 -4.83 -3.61 -12.65
CA PRO A 54 -4.26 -2.54 -11.86
C PRO A 54 -5.36 -1.56 -11.42
N TYR A 55 -5.12 -0.86 -10.32
CA TYR A 55 -5.98 0.26 -9.96
C TYR A 55 -5.97 1.33 -11.05
N ARG A 56 -7.16 1.74 -11.50
CA ARG A 56 -7.37 2.88 -12.39
C ARG A 56 -8.55 3.70 -11.88
N ARG A 57 -8.40 5.02 -11.88
CA ARG A 57 -9.45 5.93 -11.41
C ARG A 57 -10.69 5.77 -12.29
N GLY A 58 -11.83 5.53 -11.66
CA GLY A 58 -13.12 5.34 -12.36
C GLY A 58 -13.39 3.90 -12.82
N GLU A 59 -12.46 2.98 -12.60
CA GLU A 59 -12.64 1.56 -12.86
C GLU A 59 -12.78 0.79 -11.54
N ASP A 60 -13.73 -0.14 -11.51
CA ASP A 60 -14.05 -0.96 -10.33
C ASP A 60 -13.63 -2.43 -10.48
N ALA A 61 -13.29 -2.86 -11.70
CA ALA A 61 -12.97 -4.26 -12.00
C ALA A 61 -11.81 -4.82 -11.16
N TRP A 62 -10.81 -3.99 -10.83
CA TRP A 62 -9.71 -4.40 -9.95
C TRP A 62 -10.20 -4.79 -8.55
N ARG A 63 -11.21 -4.08 -8.02
CA ARG A 63 -11.73 -4.26 -6.66
C ARG A 63 -12.46 -5.58 -6.57
N GLU A 64 -13.33 -5.84 -7.54
CA GLU A 64 -14.07 -7.10 -7.66
C GLU A 64 -13.12 -8.28 -7.85
N ALA A 65 -12.12 -8.14 -8.73
CA ALA A 65 -11.11 -9.18 -8.94
C ALA A 65 -10.28 -9.45 -7.68
N LEU A 66 -9.89 -8.41 -6.94
CA LEU A 66 -9.15 -8.55 -5.68
C LEU A 66 -10.00 -9.20 -4.60
N ALA A 67 -11.25 -8.75 -4.40
CA ALA A 67 -12.19 -9.32 -3.44
C ALA A 67 -12.46 -10.81 -3.72
N ALA A 68 -12.81 -11.14 -4.97
CA ALA A 68 -13.02 -12.53 -5.40
C ALA A 68 -11.76 -13.39 -5.19
N ARG A 69 -10.58 -12.80 -5.33
CA ARG A 69 -9.33 -13.49 -5.02
C ARG A 69 -9.23 -13.71 -3.50
N MET A 70 -9.42 -12.68 -2.69
CA MET A 70 -9.29 -12.75 -1.24
C MET A 70 -10.20 -13.85 -0.67
N ASP A 71 -11.47 -13.90 -1.09
CA ASP A 71 -12.42 -14.95 -0.72
C ASP A 71 -11.94 -16.34 -1.12
N ARG A 72 -11.49 -16.49 -2.38
CA ARG A 72 -11.17 -17.80 -2.95
C ARG A 72 -10.05 -18.52 -2.21
N GLU A 73 -9.04 -17.81 -1.73
CA GLU A 73 -7.92 -18.51 -1.08
C GLU A 73 -7.51 -18.02 0.29
N GLY A 74 -8.36 -17.21 0.93
CA GLY A 74 -8.34 -16.96 2.37
C GLY A 74 -6.98 -16.48 2.86
N TYR A 75 -6.55 -15.31 2.40
CA TYR A 75 -5.29 -14.73 2.86
C TYR A 75 -5.38 -14.31 4.33
N ASP A 76 -4.34 -14.61 5.09
CA ASP A 76 -4.18 -14.13 6.47
C ASP A 76 -3.95 -12.61 6.52
N LEU A 77 -3.32 -12.06 5.48
CA LEU A 77 -3.04 -10.64 5.33
C LEU A 77 -2.75 -10.25 3.86
N VAL A 78 -3.28 -9.11 3.43
CA VAL A 78 -2.90 -8.42 2.18
C VAL A 78 -2.04 -7.20 2.53
N ILE A 79 -0.87 -7.07 1.91
CA ILE A 79 0.16 -6.09 2.26
C ILE A 79 0.48 -5.23 1.03
N PRO A 80 0.02 -3.97 0.96
CA PRO A 80 0.54 -3.00 0.00
C PRO A 80 1.96 -2.57 0.38
N THR A 81 2.81 -2.30 -0.62
CA THR A 81 4.24 -2.02 -0.40
C THR A 81 4.70 -0.67 -0.93
N ASN A 82 3.80 0.07 -1.57
CA ASN A 82 4.02 1.42 -2.07
C ASN A 82 2.70 2.20 -2.14
N ASP A 83 2.76 3.51 -2.35
CA ASP A 83 1.56 4.36 -2.36
C ASP A 83 0.55 3.97 -3.45
N LEU A 84 1.04 3.54 -4.62
CA LEU A 84 0.19 3.08 -5.72
C LEU A 84 -0.68 1.87 -5.36
N SER A 85 -0.20 1.02 -4.45
CA SER A 85 -0.97 -0.11 -3.92
C SER A 85 -1.71 0.22 -2.62
N LEU A 86 -1.16 1.11 -1.78
CA LEU A 86 -1.74 1.48 -0.50
C LEU A 86 -2.98 2.37 -0.65
N LEU A 87 -2.89 3.44 -1.44
CA LEU A 87 -3.94 4.46 -1.55
C LEU A 87 -5.28 3.89 -2.04
N PRO A 88 -5.33 3.01 -3.07
CA PRO A 88 -6.58 2.39 -3.49
C PRO A 88 -7.21 1.52 -2.40
N LEU A 89 -6.38 0.74 -1.70
CA LEU A 89 -6.85 -0.11 -0.60
C LEU A 89 -7.39 0.72 0.56
N GLN A 90 -6.71 1.81 0.92
CA GLN A 90 -7.21 2.71 1.97
C GLN A 90 -8.53 3.37 1.60
N LYS A 91 -8.65 3.86 0.36
CA LYS A 91 -9.86 4.50 -0.13
C LYS A 91 -11.07 3.55 -0.14
N HIS A 92 -10.83 2.27 -0.41
CA HIS A 92 -11.88 1.25 -0.57
C HIS A 92 -11.87 0.21 0.56
N ARG A 93 -11.34 0.57 1.74
CA ARG A 93 -11.19 -0.30 2.90
C ARG A 93 -12.49 -1.03 3.25
N ASP A 94 -13.58 -0.29 3.44
CA ASP A 94 -14.88 -0.83 3.88
C ASP A 94 -15.44 -1.87 2.90
N ALA A 95 -15.11 -1.74 1.62
CA ALA A 95 -15.52 -2.69 0.58
C ALA A 95 -14.62 -3.93 0.49
N LEU A 96 -13.38 -3.89 1.01
CA LEU A 96 -12.39 -4.97 0.89
C LEU A 96 -12.20 -5.75 2.20
N GLU A 97 -12.30 -5.11 3.37
CA GLU A 97 -12.14 -5.77 4.67
C GLU A 97 -13.11 -6.95 4.93
N PRO A 98 -14.35 -6.97 4.41
CA PRO A 98 -15.21 -8.15 4.52
C PRO A 98 -14.60 -9.43 3.90
N HIS A 99 -13.69 -9.29 2.95
CA HIS A 99 -13.09 -10.40 2.21
C HIS A 99 -11.74 -10.87 2.80
N GLY A 100 -11.19 -10.15 3.77
CA GLY A 100 -9.90 -10.47 4.38
C GLY A 100 -9.20 -9.28 5.01
N ARG A 101 -8.13 -9.58 5.77
CA ARG A 101 -7.37 -8.56 6.51
C ARG A 101 -6.43 -7.80 5.58
N LEU A 102 -6.41 -6.48 5.75
CA LEU A 102 -5.53 -5.58 5.00
C LEU A 102 -4.54 -4.92 5.97
N TYR A 103 -3.27 -4.83 5.57
CA TYR A 103 -2.27 -4.04 6.30
C TYR A 103 -2.44 -2.57 5.94
N LEU A 104 -3.29 -1.89 6.71
CA LEU A 104 -3.67 -0.50 6.51
C LEU A 104 -3.63 0.28 7.82
N LEU A 105 -3.40 1.58 7.74
CA LEU A 105 -3.53 2.50 8.87
C LEU A 105 -5.03 2.72 9.17
N ASP A 106 -5.36 3.05 10.43
CA ASP A 106 -6.67 3.62 10.74
C ASP A 106 -6.91 4.93 9.97
N GLY A 107 -8.19 5.30 9.79
CA GLY A 107 -8.56 6.41 8.92
C GLY A 107 -8.00 7.76 9.37
N GLU A 108 -7.88 7.99 10.68
CA GLU A 108 -7.35 9.25 11.21
C GLU A 108 -5.82 9.30 11.06
N ALA A 109 -5.11 8.25 11.47
CA ALA A 109 -3.67 8.16 11.28
C ALA A 109 -3.30 8.25 9.80
N PHE A 110 -4.06 7.61 8.91
CA PHE A 110 -3.85 7.73 7.47
C PHE A 110 -4.02 9.17 6.98
N ARG A 111 -5.13 9.83 7.36
CA ARG A 111 -5.39 11.24 6.97
C ARG A 111 -4.26 12.16 7.42
N ILE A 112 -3.77 11.99 8.65
CA ILE A 112 -2.68 12.80 9.20
C ILE A 112 -1.36 12.47 8.50
N ALA A 113 -1.00 11.19 8.38
CA ALA A 113 0.28 10.79 7.80
C ALA A 113 0.40 11.10 6.30
N ASN A 114 -0.72 11.11 5.57
CA ASN A 114 -0.75 11.37 4.14
C ASN A 114 -0.88 12.86 3.77
N ASP A 115 -1.12 13.75 4.74
CA ASP A 115 -1.24 15.19 4.53
C ASP A 115 -0.17 15.91 5.37
N LYS A 116 0.84 16.48 4.68
CA LYS A 116 1.95 17.17 5.34
C LYS A 116 1.49 18.35 6.20
N HIS A 117 0.47 19.07 5.76
CA HIS A 117 -0.07 20.19 6.53
C HIS A 117 -0.75 19.67 7.80
N ALA A 118 -1.58 18.62 7.69
CA ALA A 118 -2.21 18.00 8.85
C ALA A 118 -1.18 17.41 9.84
N ALA A 119 -0.11 16.79 9.34
CA ALA A 119 0.99 16.27 10.15
C ALA A 119 1.73 17.39 10.90
N GLY A 120 2.06 18.50 10.21
CA GLY A 120 2.70 19.68 10.81
C GLY A 120 1.82 20.34 11.88
N GLU A 121 0.53 20.51 11.60
CA GLU A 121 -0.43 21.05 12.59
C GLU A 121 -0.51 20.18 13.84
N LEU A 122 -0.53 18.85 13.70
CA LEU A 122 -0.53 17.95 14.86
C LEU A 122 0.78 18.03 15.64
N ALA A 123 1.93 18.00 14.95
CA ALA A 123 3.23 18.10 15.60
C ALA A 123 3.38 19.42 16.38
N ARG A 124 2.91 20.55 15.83
CA ARG A 124 2.89 21.85 16.52
C ARG A 124 2.04 21.82 17.79
N LYS A 125 0.83 21.24 17.72
CA LYS A 125 -0.05 21.06 18.89
C LYS A 125 0.59 20.22 19.99
N LEU A 126 1.43 19.26 19.61
CA LEU A 126 2.14 18.37 20.53
C LEU A 126 3.50 18.92 21.00
N GLY A 127 3.93 20.09 20.51
CA GLY A 127 5.24 20.67 20.85
C GLY A 127 6.42 19.91 20.25
N ILE A 128 6.21 19.14 19.18
CA ILE A 128 7.27 18.42 18.46
C ILE A 128 7.98 19.43 17.54
N PRO A 129 9.32 19.54 17.58
CA PRO A 129 10.07 20.41 16.68
C PRO A 129 9.82 20.07 15.21
N LEU A 130 9.62 21.11 14.39
CA LEU A 130 9.42 21.01 12.95
C LEU A 130 10.44 21.88 12.21
N PRO A 131 10.81 21.54 10.97
CA PRO A 131 11.49 22.49 10.10
C PRO A 131 10.60 23.71 9.83
N GLU A 132 11.22 24.83 9.48
CA GLU A 132 10.45 25.97 8.95
C GLU A 132 9.71 25.53 7.69
N GLU A 133 8.40 25.75 7.69
CA GLU A 133 7.50 25.35 6.61
C GLU A 133 6.46 26.45 6.37
N MET A 134 6.05 26.59 5.11
CA MET A 134 4.96 27.48 4.72
C MET A 134 4.09 26.78 3.68
N PRO A 135 2.76 26.76 3.84
CA PRO A 135 1.87 26.25 2.79
C PRO A 135 1.95 27.14 1.56
N VAL A 136 2.09 26.53 0.39
CA VAL A 136 2.08 27.19 -0.91
C VAL A 136 0.98 26.58 -1.76
N GLY A 137 0.09 27.42 -2.29
CA GLY A 137 -1.02 27.01 -3.15
C GLY A 137 -0.77 27.27 -4.64
N SER A 138 0.31 27.99 -4.98
CA SER A 138 0.68 28.34 -6.34
C SER A 138 2.19 28.41 -6.52
N VAL A 139 2.65 28.37 -7.78
CA VAL A 139 4.07 28.51 -8.12
C VAL A 139 4.55 29.92 -7.75
N GLU A 140 3.71 30.94 -7.99
CA GLU A 140 4.02 32.34 -7.71
C GLU A 140 4.14 32.63 -6.21
N GLU A 141 3.38 31.93 -5.35
CA GLU A 141 3.57 31.97 -3.89
C GLU A 141 4.89 31.32 -3.48
N ALA A 142 5.25 30.19 -4.09
CA ALA A 142 6.50 29.51 -3.80
C ALA A 142 7.72 30.35 -4.21
N GLU A 143 7.67 31.04 -5.35
CA GLU A 143 8.75 31.93 -5.81
C GLU A 143 8.96 33.14 -4.88
N ARG A 144 7.88 33.66 -4.26
CA ARG A 144 7.98 34.76 -3.29
C ARG A 144 8.51 34.34 -1.92
N ALA A 145 8.55 33.03 -1.66
CA ALA A 145 8.97 32.44 -0.41
C ALA A 145 10.47 32.09 -0.34
N LEU A 146 11.15 32.11 -1.49
CA LEU A 146 12.59 31.85 -1.66
C LEU A 146 13.41 33.13 -1.56
#